data_AF-A0A6G3DMV0-F1
#
_entry.id   AF-A0A6G3DMV0-F1
#
_cell.length_a   1.000
_cell.length_b   1.000
_cell.length_c   1.000
_cell.angle_alpha   90.00
_cell.angle_beta   90.00
_cell.angle_gamma   90.00
#
_symmetry.space_group_name_H-M   'P 1'
#
loop_
_entity.id
_entity.type
_entity.pdbx_description
1 polymer ?
#
loop_
_entity_poly.entity_id
_entity_poly.type
_entity_poly.pdbx_seq_one_letter_code
_entity_poly.pdbx_strand_id
1 'polypeptide(L)' 'MSLSLHTPTAAPAEPGAATALLESYRPATDRFLATPHRTLLGRGTAAAVPHDSRPAAVRVREALDTARRAGDPAP' A
#
# COMPACT_ATOMS: atom_id res chain seq x y z
N MET A 1 -45.43 -16.44 -26.55
CA MET A 1 -44.64 -17.19 -25.55
C MET A 1 -43.70 -16.18 -24.90
N SER A 2 -43.93 -15.83 -23.64
CA SER A 2 -43.11 -14.82 -22.93
C SER A 2 -41.98 -15.52 -22.17
N LEU A 3 -40.75 -15.05 -22.37
CA LEU A 3 -39.59 -15.48 -21.59
C LEU A 3 -39.45 -14.58 -20.36
N SER A 4 -39.70 -15.14 -19.18
CA SER A 4 -39.35 -14.49 -17.92
C SER A 4 -37.85 -14.69 -17.66
N LEU A 5 -37.07 -13.63 -17.84
CA LEU A 5 -35.68 -13.60 -17.43
C LEU A 5 -35.63 -13.43 -15.91
N HIS A 6 -35.14 -14.44 -15.20
CA HIS A 6 -34.77 -14.30 -13.79
C HIS A 6 -33.49 -13.46 -13.74
N THR A 7 -33.61 -12.20 -13.34
CA THR A 7 -32.43 -11.40 -12.99
C THR A 7 -31.99 -11.83 -11.59
N PRO A 8 -30.86 -12.54 -11.44
CA PRO A 8 -30.37 -12.85 -10.11
C PRO A 8 -30.09 -11.52 -9.40
N THR A 9 -30.75 -11.29 -8.28
CA THR A 9 -30.45 -10.16 -7.40
C THR A 9 -29.17 -10.49 -6.62
N ALA A 10 -28.04 -10.56 -7.33
CA ALA A 10 -26.75 -10.66 -6.67
C ALA A 10 -26.50 -9.33 -5.94
N ALA A 11 -26.20 -9.38 -4.65
CA ALA A 11 -25.63 -8.23 -3.95
C ALA A 11 -24.41 -7.73 -4.75
N PRO A 12 -24.15 -6.41 -4.81
CA PRO A 12 -22.97 -5.90 -5.48
C PRO A 12 -21.75 -6.63 -4.91
N ALA A 13 -20.91 -7.15 -5.81
CA ALA A 13 -19.68 -7.80 -5.39
C ALA A 13 -18.80 -6.77 -4.69
N GLU A 14 -18.54 -6.96 -3.40
CA GLU A 14 -17.62 -6.09 -2.68
C GLU A 14 -16.20 -6.28 -3.24
N PRO A 15 -15.46 -5.20 -3.51
CA PRO A 15 -14.08 -5.29 -3.93
C PRO A 15 -13.27 -6.16 -2.96
N GLY A 16 -12.49 -7.10 -3.50
CA GLY A 16 -11.52 -7.82 -2.68
C GLY A 16 -10.52 -6.85 -2.04
N ALA A 17 -9.86 -7.27 -0.95
CA ALA A 17 -8.96 -6.40 -0.19
C ALA A 17 -7.91 -5.67 -1.05
N ALA A 18 -7.39 -6.32 -2.11
CA ALA A 18 -6.47 -5.69 -3.05
C ALA A 18 -7.09 -4.51 -3.83
N THR A 19 -8.33 -4.66 -4.28
CA THR A 19 -9.07 -3.60 -4.99
C THR A 19 -9.45 -2.47 -4.02
N ALA A 20 -9.83 -2.78 -2.79
CA ALA A 20 -10.08 -1.76 -1.76
C ALA A 20 -8.83 -0.91 -1.45
N LEU A 21 -7.63 -1.50 -1.47
CA LEU A 21 -6.37 -0.76 -1.35
C LEU A 21 -6.13 0.16 -2.55
N LEU A 22 -6.50 -0.26 -3.76
CA LEU A 22 -6.38 0.57 -4.97
C LEU A 22 -7.37 1.75 -4.93
N GLU A 23 -8.60 1.55 -4.50
CA GLU A 23 -9.60 2.62 -4.33
C GLU A 23 -9.18 3.66 -3.28
N SER A 24 -8.45 3.20 -2.26
CA SER A 24 -7.91 4.05 -1.20
C SER A 24 -6.69 4.88 -1.62
N TYR A 25 -6.02 4.54 -2.72
CA TYR A 25 -4.79 5.19 -3.17
C TYR A 25 -5.01 6.68 -3.46
N ARG A 26 -4.10 7.52 -2.95
CA ARG A 26 -4.02 8.94 -3.29
C ARG A 26 -2.70 9.25 -4.02
N PRO A 27 -2.78 9.72 -5.28
CA PRO A 27 -1.59 10.15 -6.01
C PRO A 27 -0.80 11.23 -5.25
N ALA A 28 0.51 11.30 -5.49
CA ALA A 28 1.47 12.20 -4.85
C ALA A 28 1.82 11.90 -3.38
N THR A 29 0.88 11.44 -2.54
CA THR A 29 1.14 11.15 -1.11
C THR A 29 1.43 9.68 -0.83
N ASP A 30 0.79 8.79 -1.58
CA ASP A 30 0.84 7.36 -1.32
C ASP A 30 1.78 6.62 -2.26
N ARG A 31 2.21 5.44 -1.81
CA ARG A 31 2.98 4.47 -2.61
C ARG A 31 2.17 3.18 -2.69
N PHE A 32 1.78 2.81 -3.91
CA PHE A 32 1.05 1.57 -4.17
C PHE A 32 1.95 0.56 -4.88
N LEU A 33 1.98 -0.68 -4.37
CA LEU A 33 2.71 -1.78 -4.98
C LEU A 33 1.77 -2.98 -5.10
N ALA A 34 1.52 -3.41 -6.35
CA ALA A 34 0.82 -4.64 -6.64
C ALA A 34 1.78 -5.62 -7.33
N THR A 35 1.99 -6.77 -6.70
CA THR A 35 2.78 -7.90 -7.20
C THR A 35 1.89 -9.15 -7.18
N PRO A 36 2.28 -10.25 -7.87
CA PRO A 36 1.48 -11.48 -7.85
C PRO A 36 1.18 -12.04 -6.46
N HIS A 37 2.05 -11.76 -5.48
CA HIS A 37 1.93 -12.30 -4.13
C HIS A 37 1.49 -11.30 -3.07
N ARG A 38 1.55 -10.00 -3.35
CA ARG A 38 1.27 -8.94 -2.36
C ARG A 38 0.71 -7.68 -3.00
N THR A 39 -0.26 -7.08 -2.32
CA THR A 39 -0.73 -5.73 -2.56
C THR A 39 -0.47 -4.90 -1.31
N LEU A 40 0.30 -3.81 -1.46
CA LEU A 40 0.69 -2.92 -0.36
C LEU A 40 0.32 -1.48 -0.72
N LEU A 41 -0.22 -0.75 0.27
CA LEU A 41 -0.45 0.69 0.21
C LEU A 41 0.31 1.35 1.37
N GLY A 42 1.40 2.03 1.05
CA GLY A 42 2.11 2.91 1.97
C GLY A 42 1.49 4.31 1.93
N ARG A 43 1.17 4.88 3.09
CA ARG A 43 0.60 6.23 3.23
C ARG A 43 1.66 7.19 3.75
N GLY A 44 1.88 8.28 3.02
CA GLY A 44 2.86 9.30 3.40
C GLY A 44 4.30 8.77 3.44
N THR A 45 5.15 9.47 4.20
CA THR A 45 6.55 9.09 4.41
C THR A 45 6.94 9.40 5.84
N ALA A 46 7.25 8.37 6.62
CA ALA A 46 7.69 8.52 8.01
C ALA A 46 9.10 9.13 8.11
N ALA A 47 10.03 8.65 7.27
CA ALA A 47 11.37 9.19 7.18
C ALA A 47 11.91 9.05 5.74
N ALA A 48 12.49 10.13 5.21
CA ALA A 48 13.19 10.10 3.94
C ALA A 48 14.63 9.60 4.15
N VAL A 49 15.07 8.65 3.32
CA VAL A 49 16.47 8.24 3.29
C VAL A 49 17.27 9.27 2.48
N PRO A 50 18.29 9.94 3.06
CA PRO A 50 19.07 10.97 2.34
C PRO A 50 19.70 10.41 1.07
N HIS A 51 19.75 11.17 -0.02
CA HIS A 51 20.41 10.73 -1.26
C HIS A 51 21.82 11.33 -1.38
N ASP A 52 22.77 10.73 -0.64
CA ASP A 52 24.18 11.11 -0.65
C ASP A 52 25.08 9.96 -1.13
N SER A 53 26.40 10.17 -1.11
CA SER A 53 27.41 9.26 -1.67
C SER A 53 27.61 7.96 -0.87
N ARG A 54 27.05 7.83 0.34
CA ARG A 54 27.21 6.63 1.16
C ARG A 54 26.43 5.44 0.59
N PRO A 55 26.89 4.19 0.84
CA PRO A 55 26.17 3.00 0.40
C PRO A 55 24.72 2.98 0.89
N ALA A 56 23.80 2.53 0.02
CA ALA A 56 22.36 2.54 0.33
C ALA A 56 22.03 1.80 1.63
N ALA A 57 22.66 0.66 1.88
CA ALA A 57 22.45 -0.14 3.09
C ALA A 57 22.80 0.63 4.37
N VAL A 58 23.86 1.45 4.35
CA VAL A 58 24.27 2.28 5.48
C VAL A 58 23.23 3.37 5.74
N ARG A 59 22.82 4.09 4.70
CA ARG A 59 21.82 5.17 4.81
C ARG A 59 20.47 4.65 5.31
N VAL A 60 20.03 3.50 4.82
CA VAL A 60 18.78 2.86 5.26
C VAL A 60 18.89 2.43 6.73
N ARG A 61 19.98 1.79 7.13
CA ARG A 61 20.20 1.37 8.52
C ARG A 61 20.11 2.57 9.47
N GLU A 62 20.83 3.65 9.17
CA GLU A 62 20.84 4.85 10.00
C GLU A 62 19.45 5.51 10.11
N ALA A 63 18.69 5.56 9.02
CA ALA A 63 17.31 6.08 9.05
C ALA A 63 16.41 5.22 9.94
N LEU A 64 16.49 3.89 9.83
CA LEU A 64 15.73 2.96 10.66
C LEU A 64 16.12 3.03 12.13
N ASP A 65 17.41 3.13 12.43
CA ASP A 65 17.91 3.26 13.81
C ASP A 65 17.51 4.61 14.42
N THR A 66 17.38 5.65 13.60
CA THR A 66 16.87 6.97 14.02
C THR A 66 15.38 6.90 14.35
N ALA A 67 14.57 6.29 13.48
CA ALA A 67 13.14 6.05 13.73
C ALA A 67 12.91 5.23 15.02
N ARG A 68 13.69 4.16 15.20
CA ARG A 68 13.63 3.34 16.41
C ARG A 68 13.97 4.13 17.67
N ARG A 69 15.00 4.97 17.63
CA ARG A 69 15.35 5.86 18.75
C ARG A 69 14.27 6.91 19.03
N ALA A 70 13.48 7.29 18.02
CA ALA A 70 12.32 8.16 18.17
C ALA A 70 11.07 7.43 18.72
N GLY A 71 11.13 6.12 18.89
CA GLY A 71 10.04 5.31 19.47
C GLY A 71 9.20 4.55 18.45
N ASP A 72 9.54 4.61 17.16
CA ASP A 72 8.82 3.85 16.14
C ASP A 72 9.06 2.34 16.32
N PRO A 73 8.04 1.49 16.07
CA PRO A 73 8.21 0.05 16.10
C PRO A 73 9.23 -0.40 15.06
N ALA A 74 9.96 -1.47 15.36
CA ALA A 74 10.82 -2.11 14.37
C ALA A 74 9.95 -2.62 13.20
N PRO A 75 10.35 -2.36 11.94
CA PRO A 75 9.69 -2.96 10.78
C PRO A 75 9.91 -4.48 10.74
#